data_AF-A0A535A2T3-F1
#
_entry.id   AF-A0A535A2T3-F1
#
_cell.length_a   1.000
_cell.length_b   1.000
_cell.length_c   1.000
_cell.angle_alpha   90.00
_cell.angle_beta   90.00
_cell.angle_gamma   90.00
#
_symmetry.space_group_name_H-M   'P 1'
#
loop_
_entity.id
_entity.type
_entity.pdbx_description
1 polymer ?
#
loop_
_entity_poly.entity_id
_entity_poly.type
_entity_poly.pdbx_seq_one_letter_code
_entity_poly.pdbx_strand_id
1 'polypeptide(L)'
;MAYYAEKNFFEDQQLIELVTNILSGNLTLEWYTAEGGRVRARPSDLRRGLTYEDCNLGPYGYDAIPEFVRNRYSMAARGSVLVSKLPDLGYTINRRSDVWSDNVVALYEEAKARRWAPAVDVPWAELTAGDSVREAAMAQLCTFLEEVALVAMEMPSKWVFSINQEFLELKSFLCAQMIDEARHVEAWRKRALTSGHGLGRASVSAEQALKELLSAETYPEASLGTNLLLGSFVLAMCRAIAALAETRADRLLATLAMQDVARSVAYGVGHMRYHLAHQPGKAVALAEYLDRTEHVVLGIAGSPEFLEPVVILAAGSVDRDRLAAGSRFARRWYTSAVEEYFERAAAVGLPRRERSRLPRLDV
;
A
#
# COMPACT_ATOMS: atom_id res chain seq x y z
N MET A 1 -31.50 7.60 -1.77
CA MET A 1 -31.30 8.65 -0.75
C MET A 1 -31.57 8.06 0.62
N ALA A 2 -30.56 7.92 1.46
CA ALA A 2 -30.67 7.87 2.92
C ALA A 2 -29.26 8.09 3.50
N TYR A 3 -28.80 9.34 3.48
CA TYR A 3 -27.51 9.76 4.07
C TYR A 3 -27.65 10.20 5.54
N TYR A 4 -28.82 9.99 6.15
CA TYR A 4 -29.13 10.43 7.52
C TYR A 4 -29.46 9.23 8.41
N ALA A 5 -29.21 9.38 9.71
CA ALA A 5 -29.69 8.43 10.72
C ALA A 5 -31.22 8.24 10.59
N GLU A 6 -31.72 7.05 10.97
CA GLU A 6 -33.16 6.72 10.89
C GLU A 6 -34.06 7.69 11.68
N LYS A 7 -33.49 8.44 12.61
CA LYS A 7 -34.20 9.41 13.46
C LYS A 7 -33.58 10.80 13.36
N ASN A 8 -34.45 11.82 13.41
CA ASN A 8 -34.04 13.17 13.71
C ASN A 8 -33.83 13.32 15.22
N PHE A 9 -32.56 13.41 15.65
CA PHE A 9 -32.23 13.49 17.08
C PHE A 9 -32.74 14.78 17.75
N PHE A 10 -33.04 15.84 16.99
CA PHE A 10 -33.66 17.05 17.55
C PHE A 10 -35.13 16.84 17.96
N GLU A 11 -35.78 15.81 17.41
CA GLU A 11 -37.20 15.51 17.63
C GLU A 11 -37.40 14.23 18.46
N ASP A 12 -36.31 13.53 18.83
CA ASP A 12 -36.36 12.33 19.66
C ASP A 12 -36.55 12.72 21.14
N GLN A 13 -37.81 12.93 21.53
CA GLN A 13 -38.20 13.27 22.91
C GLN A 13 -37.69 12.25 23.93
N GLN A 14 -37.65 10.95 23.58
CA GLN A 14 -37.14 9.91 24.48
C GLN A 14 -35.65 10.10 24.76
N LEU A 15 -34.86 10.46 23.74
CA LEU A 15 -33.46 10.77 23.91
C LEU A 15 -33.25 12.04 24.75
N ILE A 16 -34.05 13.10 24.51
CA ILE A 16 -33.95 14.36 25.27
C ILE A 16 -34.28 14.14 26.76
N GLU A 17 -35.34 13.39 27.05
CA GLU A 17 -35.71 13.00 28.41
C GLU A 17 -34.62 12.14 29.07
N LEU A 18 -34.08 11.14 28.35
CA LEU A 18 -32.99 10.31 28.83
C LEU A 18 -31.76 11.15 29.20
N VAL A 19 -31.36 12.09 28.33
CA VAL A 19 -30.24 12.99 28.58
C VAL A 19 -30.50 13.86 29.81
N THR A 20 -31.69 14.45 29.93
CA THR A 20 -32.07 15.28 31.08
C THR A 20 -32.02 14.50 32.40
N ASN A 21 -32.52 13.25 32.39
CA ASN A 21 -32.47 12.36 33.55
C ASN A 21 -31.03 12.02 33.96
N ILE A 22 -30.18 11.65 33.00
CA ILE A 22 -28.76 11.36 33.25
C ILE A 22 -28.05 12.58 33.85
N LEU A 23 -28.26 13.77 33.27
CA LEU A 23 -27.64 15.01 33.75
C LEU A 23 -28.16 15.46 35.12
N SER A 24 -29.33 14.98 35.53
CA SER A 24 -29.88 15.20 36.88
C SER A 24 -29.36 14.20 37.93
N GLY A 25 -28.44 13.30 37.54
CA GLY A 25 -27.84 12.30 38.42
C GLY A 25 -28.51 10.92 38.38
N ASN A 26 -29.59 10.74 37.61
CA ASN A 26 -30.28 9.46 37.45
C ASN A 26 -29.63 8.65 36.33
N LEU A 27 -28.48 8.03 36.62
CA LEU A 27 -27.72 7.24 35.65
C LEU A 27 -28.40 5.89 35.35
N THR A 28 -28.43 5.48 34.08
CA THR A 28 -28.93 4.14 33.69
C THR A 28 -27.92 3.02 33.99
N LEU A 29 -26.62 3.34 33.89
CA LEU A 29 -25.49 2.40 34.07
C LEU A 29 -25.51 1.14 33.19
N GLU A 30 -26.37 1.07 32.17
CA GLU A 30 -26.46 -0.08 31.26
C GLU A 30 -25.13 -0.40 30.55
N TRP A 31 -24.35 0.64 30.20
CA TRP A 31 -23.03 0.49 29.61
C TRP A 31 -22.00 -0.14 30.57
N TYR A 32 -22.17 0.05 31.88
CA TYR A 32 -21.28 -0.47 32.91
C TYR A 32 -21.60 -1.93 33.25
N THR A 33 -22.90 -2.27 33.23
CA THR A 33 -23.38 -3.64 33.47
C THR A 33 -23.31 -4.52 32.22
N ALA A 34 -22.90 -3.99 31.07
CA ALA A 34 -22.78 -4.75 29.84
C ALA A 34 -21.82 -5.95 30.01
N GLU A 35 -22.31 -7.15 29.73
CA GLU A 35 -21.56 -8.40 29.87
C GLU A 35 -20.73 -8.69 28.62
N GLY A 36 -19.58 -8.01 28.49
CA GLY A 36 -18.57 -8.27 27.47
C GLY A 36 -17.44 -9.20 27.94
N GLY A 37 -16.56 -9.60 27.01
CA GLY A 37 -15.37 -10.38 27.33
C GLY A 37 -14.42 -9.63 28.26
N ARG A 38 -14.24 -10.06 29.50
CA ARG A 38 -13.31 -9.38 30.42
C ARG A 38 -11.89 -9.91 30.21
N VAL A 39 -11.05 -9.11 29.55
CA VAL A 39 -9.63 -9.41 29.31
C VAL A 39 -8.73 -8.31 29.83
N ARG A 40 -7.44 -8.63 30.04
CA ARG A 40 -6.42 -7.65 30.40
C ARG A 40 -5.20 -7.85 29.51
N ALA A 41 -4.99 -6.93 28.57
CA ALA A 41 -3.80 -6.91 27.74
C ALA A 41 -2.59 -6.37 28.53
N ARG A 42 -1.40 -6.85 28.19
CA ARG A 42 -0.12 -6.37 28.71
C ARG A 42 0.91 -6.42 27.58
N PRO A 43 1.84 -5.46 27.52
CA PRO A 43 2.90 -5.51 26.52
C PRO A 43 3.77 -6.74 26.75
N SER A 44 4.00 -7.53 25.70
CA SER A 44 4.97 -8.63 25.70
C SER A 44 6.41 -8.15 25.66
N ASP A 45 6.67 -6.99 25.06
CA ASP A 45 7.97 -6.29 25.03
C ASP A 45 7.82 -4.81 25.41
N LEU A 46 8.42 -4.43 26.54
CA LEU A 46 8.39 -3.04 27.05
C LEU A 46 8.99 -2.01 26.07
N ARG A 47 9.91 -2.43 25.18
CA ARG A 47 10.50 -1.53 24.17
C ARG A 47 9.53 -1.20 23.05
N ARG A 48 8.61 -2.12 22.74
CA ARG A 48 7.59 -1.96 21.70
C ARG A 48 6.30 -1.36 22.23
N GLY A 49 6.09 -1.42 23.55
CA GLY A 49 4.84 -0.98 24.17
C GLY A 49 3.72 -2.00 23.90
N LEU A 50 2.48 -1.56 24.06
CA LEU A 50 1.31 -2.40 23.83
C LEU A 50 0.94 -2.41 22.34
N THR A 51 1.08 -3.58 21.71
CA THR A 51 0.86 -3.78 20.27
C THR A 51 -0.51 -4.41 19.97
N TYR A 52 -0.90 -4.45 18.68
CA TYR A 52 -2.07 -5.23 18.26
C TYR A 52 -1.94 -6.73 18.55
N GLU A 53 -0.73 -7.30 18.50
CA GLU A 53 -0.49 -8.70 18.86
C GLU A 53 -0.79 -8.95 20.35
N ASP A 54 -0.38 -8.03 21.24
CA ASP A 54 -0.67 -8.11 22.67
C ASP A 54 -2.17 -7.99 23.00
N CYS A 55 -2.93 -7.37 22.09
CA CYS A 55 -4.37 -7.18 22.18
C CYS A 55 -5.18 -8.28 21.48
N ASN A 56 -4.53 -9.27 20.87
CA ASN A 56 -5.18 -10.39 20.19
C ASN A 56 -5.75 -11.41 21.20
N LEU A 57 -6.77 -11.01 21.96
CA LEU A 57 -7.28 -11.74 23.12
C LEU A 57 -8.78 -12.04 23.00
N GLY A 58 -9.14 -13.32 23.06
CA GLY A 58 -10.54 -13.76 23.11
C GLY A 58 -11.41 -13.13 22.00
N PRO A 59 -12.59 -12.56 22.31
CA PRO A 59 -13.50 -12.00 21.31
C PRO A 59 -13.01 -10.69 20.66
N TYR A 60 -11.91 -10.11 21.16
CA TYR A 60 -11.27 -8.92 20.59
C TYR A 60 -10.24 -9.26 19.54
N GLY A 61 -9.71 -10.50 19.57
CA GLY A 61 -8.62 -10.93 18.73
C GLY A 61 -8.99 -11.11 17.27
N TYR A 62 -8.04 -10.84 16.38
CA TYR A 62 -8.21 -11.08 14.95
C TYR A 62 -8.21 -12.58 14.61
N ASP A 63 -7.68 -13.43 15.49
CA ASP A 63 -7.77 -14.89 15.34
C ASP A 63 -9.21 -15.40 15.43
N ALA A 64 -10.08 -14.68 16.16
CA ALA A 64 -11.48 -15.03 16.30
C ALA A 64 -12.36 -14.57 15.12
N ILE A 65 -11.81 -13.83 14.14
CA ILE A 65 -12.58 -13.36 12.99
C ILE A 65 -12.98 -14.56 12.11
N PRO A 66 -14.28 -14.80 11.89
CA PRO A 66 -14.73 -15.87 11.02
C PRO A 66 -14.35 -15.59 9.56
N GLU A 67 -14.32 -16.64 8.74
CA GLU A 67 -14.06 -16.50 7.30
C GLU A 67 -15.08 -15.57 6.60
N PHE A 68 -16.34 -15.56 7.07
CA PHE A 68 -17.37 -14.63 6.60
C PHE A 68 -17.97 -13.86 7.77
N VAL A 69 -17.88 -12.53 7.71
CA VAL A 69 -18.55 -11.62 8.65
C VAL A 69 -19.99 -11.40 8.17
N ARG A 70 -20.98 -11.81 8.97
CA ARG A 70 -22.40 -11.83 8.57
C ARG A 70 -23.35 -10.98 9.41
N ASN A 71 -22.88 -10.43 10.52
CA ASN A 71 -23.75 -9.80 11.53
C ASN A 71 -23.13 -8.56 12.17
N ARG A 72 -22.09 -7.98 11.53
CA ARG A 72 -21.36 -6.82 12.04
C ARG A 72 -21.14 -5.84 10.91
N TYR A 73 -22.17 -5.02 10.66
CA TYR A 73 -22.17 -4.06 9.55
C TYR A 73 -22.18 -2.58 10.01
N SER A 74 -22.14 -2.33 11.31
CA SER A 74 -22.06 -0.98 11.88
C SER A 74 -20.61 -0.53 12.08
N MET A 75 -20.37 0.56 12.84
CA MET A 75 -19.05 0.94 13.37
C MET A 75 -18.80 0.40 14.80
N ALA A 76 -19.58 -0.57 15.28
CA ALA A 76 -19.41 -1.11 16.62
C ALA A 76 -18.07 -1.85 16.74
N ALA A 77 -17.19 -1.42 17.64
CA ALA A 77 -15.85 -1.99 17.77
C ALA A 77 -15.87 -3.52 17.93
N ARG A 78 -14.93 -4.22 17.27
CA ARG A 78 -14.82 -5.69 17.37
C ARG A 78 -14.76 -6.13 18.83
N GLY A 79 -15.56 -7.14 19.18
CA GLY A 79 -15.68 -7.65 20.56
C GLY A 79 -16.58 -6.83 21.50
N SER A 80 -17.11 -5.68 21.07
CA SER A 80 -18.14 -4.97 21.83
C SER A 80 -19.47 -5.74 21.89
N VAL A 81 -20.22 -5.52 22.97
CA VAL A 81 -21.60 -6.02 23.12
C VAL A 81 -22.47 -5.33 22.07
N LEU A 82 -23.07 -6.14 21.19
CA LEU A 82 -23.97 -5.63 20.16
C LEU A 82 -25.39 -5.50 20.73
N VAL A 83 -26.03 -4.36 20.44
CA VAL A 83 -27.43 -4.12 20.75
C VAL A 83 -28.27 -4.19 19.47
N SER A 84 -29.58 -4.31 19.61
CA SER A 84 -30.48 -4.29 18.45
C SER A 84 -30.47 -2.94 17.75
N LYS A 85 -30.82 -2.92 16.45
CA LYS A 85 -30.98 -1.70 15.63
C LYS A 85 -29.71 -0.88 15.41
N LEU A 86 -28.53 -1.51 15.47
CA LEU A 86 -27.30 -0.88 15.00
C LEU A 86 -27.40 -0.62 13.48
N PRO A 87 -26.85 0.51 12.99
CA PRO A 87 -26.93 0.85 11.57
C PRO A 87 -26.12 -0.12 10.71
N ASP A 88 -26.57 -0.34 9.48
CA ASP A 88 -25.81 -1.05 8.45
C ASP A 88 -25.12 -0.02 7.55
N LEU A 89 -23.78 -0.09 7.48
CA LEU A 89 -22.96 0.78 6.64
C LEU A 89 -22.75 0.26 5.21
N GLY A 90 -23.31 -0.90 4.88
CA GLY A 90 -23.28 -1.45 3.53
C GLY A 90 -21.89 -1.97 3.11
N TYR A 91 -21.09 -2.50 4.03
CA TYR A 91 -19.80 -3.12 3.68
C TYR A 91 -20.00 -4.20 2.63
N THR A 92 -19.22 -4.13 1.55
CA THR A 92 -19.30 -5.08 0.42
C THR A 92 -18.23 -6.16 0.50
N ILE A 93 -17.14 -5.92 1.24
CA ILE A 93 -16.06 -6.89 1.43
C ILE A 93 -16.09 -7.42 2.87
N ASN A 94 -16.64 -8.62 3.02
CA ASN A 94 -16.93 -9.24 4.31
C ASN A 94 -16.25 -10.60 4.51
N ARG A 95 -15.48 -11.06 3.51
CA ARG A 95 -14.79 -12.34 3.55
C ARG A 95 -13.32 -12.13 3.92
N ARG A 96 -12.84 -12.84 4.94
CA ARG A 96 -11.47 -12.69 5.45
C ARG A 96 -10.44 -13.01 4.39
N SER A 97 -10.60 -14.13 3.69
CA SER A 97 -9.66 -14.53 2.64
C SER A 97 -9.62 -13.62 1.42
N ASP A 98 -10.55 -12.66 1.25
CA ASP A 98 -10.45 -11.68 0.17
C ASP A 98 -9.44 -10.56 0.47
N VAL A 99 -8.97 -10.43 1.71
CA VAL A 99 -8.20 -9.25 2.13
C VAL A 99 -7.06 -9.52 3.13
N TRP A 100 -7.10 -10.64 3.85
CA TRP A 100 -6.22 -10.88 4.99
C TRP A 100 -4.82 -11.34 4.59
N SER A 101 -3.84 -11.03 5.44
CA SER A 101 -2.48 -11.58 5.39
C SER A 101 -2.00 -11.85 6.80
N ASP A 102 -1.35 -12.99 7.06
CA ASP A 102 -0.92 -13.38 8.42
C ASP A 102 0.14 -12.43 9.00
N ASN A 103 0.91 -11.75 8.15
CA ASN A 103 1.91 -10.77 8.57
C ASN A 103 1.36 -9.34 8.73
N VAL A 104 0.07 -9.08 8.47
CA VAL A 104 -0.47 -7.71 8.39
C VAL A 104 -0.29 -6.91 9.67
N VAL A 105 -0.40 -7.57 10.83
CA VAL A 105 -0.23 -6.96 12.15
C VAL A 105 1.21 -6.50 12.35
N ALA A 106 2.17 -7.38 12.07
CA ALA A 106 3.59 -7.08 12.18
C ALA A 106 4.00 -5.96 11.22
N LEU A 107 3.46 -5.96 10.00
CA LEU A 107 3.73 -4.91 9.00
C LEU A 107 3.18 -3.55 9.46
N TYR A 108 2.00 -3.50 10.08
CA TYR A 108 1.46 -2.26 10.64
C TYR A 108 2.32 -1.73 11.80
N GLU A 109 2.76 -2.60 12.71
CA GLU A 109 3.67 -2.22 13.80
C GLU A 109 5.01 -1.72 13.26
N GLU A 110 5.57 -2.39 12.24
CA GLU A 110 6.79 -1.96 11.57
C GLU A 110 6.65 -0.57 10.94
N ALA A 111 5.55 -0.29 10.24
CA ALA A 111 5.31 1.00 9.59
C ALA A 111 5.34 2.18 10.59
N LYS A 112 4.86 1.96 11.82
CA LYS A 112 4.96 2.96 12.89
C LYS A 112 6.39 3.11 13.41
N ALA A 113 7.07 1.99 13.66
CA ALA A 113 8.40 1.97 14.25
C ALA A 113 9.50 2.52 13.32
N ARG A 114 9.35 2.31 12.01
CA ARG A 114 10.32 2.72 10.98
C ARG A 114 9.88 3.94 10.17
N ARG A 115 8.96 4.74 10.73
CA ARG A 115 8.49 5.99 10.11
C ARG A 115 9.66 6.94 9.86
N TRP A 116 9.54 7.70 8.78
CA TRP A 116 10.43 8.81 8.44
C TRP A 116 9.61 10.01 7.96
N ALA A 117 10.21 11.19 7.97
CA ALA A 117 9.63 12.46 7.55
C ALA A 117 10.46 13.05 6.41
N PRO A 118 9.93 13.11 5.18
CA PRO A 118 10.67 13.62 4.02
C PRO A 118 11.28 15.00 4.24
N ALA A 119 10.63 15.87 5.01
CA ALA A 119 11.11 17.23 5.28
C ALA A 119 12.44 17.31 6.04
N VAL A 120 12.72 16.38 6.95
CA VAL A 120 13.84 16.52 7.91
C VAL A 120 14.80 15.33 7.92
N ASP A 121 14.36 14.14 7.55
CA ASP A 121 15.20 12.94 7.58
C ASP A 121 16.06 12.80 6.32
N VAL A 122 15.64 13.40 5.20
CA VAL A 122 16.44 13.47 3.97
C VAL A 122 17.33 14.72 4.03
N PRO A 123 18.67 14.59 3.87
CA PRO A 123 19.61 15.70 3.97
C PRO A 123 19.62 16.56 2.69
N TRP A 124 18.53 17.28 2.42
CA TRP A 124 18.33 18.06 1.21
C TRP A 124 19.45 19.06 0.91
N ALA A 125 20.11 19.61 1.95
CA ALA A 125 21.23 20.55 1.80
C ALA A 125 22.47 19.93 1.12
N GLU A 126 22.57 18.60 1.05
CA GLU A 126 23.65 17.90 0.35
C GLU A 126 23.40 17.77 -1.16
N LEU A 127 22.20 18.12 -1.65
CA LEU A 127 21.94 18.24 -3.07
C LEU A 127 22.59 19.53 -3.58
N THR A 128 23.83 19.40 -4.06
CA THR A 128 24.54 20.48 -4.76
C THR A 128 24.17 20.51 -6.23
N ALA A 129 24.33 21.65 -6.90
CA ALA A 129 24.19 21.73 -8.35
C ALA A 129 25.20 20.77 -9.03
N GLY A 130 24.70 19.60 -9.46
CA GLY A 130 25.45 18.57 -10.17
C GLY A 130 25.47 18.82 -11.68
N ASP A 131 25.77 17.77 -12.45
CA ASP A 131 25.60 17.78 -13.91
C ASP A 131 24.11 18.04 -14.26
N SER A 132 23.82 19.09 -15.05
CA SER A 132 22.45 19.49 -15.37
C SER A 132 21.65 18.39 -16.06
N VAL A 133 22.27 17.58 -16.90
CA VAL A 133 21.55 16.51 -17.62
C VAL A 133 21.17 15.40 -16.67
N ARG A 134 22.07 15.07 -15.74
CA ARG A 134 21.80 14.09 -14.69
C ARG A 134 20.72 14.57 -13.73
N GLU A 135 20.76 15.83 -13.33
CA GLU A 135 19.73 16.43 -12.47
C GLU A 135 18.37 16.48 -13.16
N ALA A 136 18.32 16.82 -14.45
CA ALA A 136 17.09 16.74 -15.25
C ALA A 136 16.55 15.30 -15.33
N ALA A 137 17.42 14.31 -15.53
CA ALA A 137 17.03 12.90 -15.52
C ALA A 137 16.50 12.45 -14.15
N MET A 138 17.16 12.84 -13.06
CA MET A 138 16.65 12.54 -11.70
C MET A 138 15.29 13.20 -11.45
N ALA A 139 15.11 14.45 -11.85
CA ALA A 139 13.84 15.16 -11.71
C ALA A 139 12.72 14.51 -12.52
N GLN A 140 13.00 14.08 -13.75
CA GLN A 140 12.06 13.34 -14.59
C GLN A 140 11.69 11.97 -13.97
N LEU A 141 12.68 11.21 -13.47
CA LEU A 141 12.42 9.93 -12.80
C LEU A 141 11.60 10.11 -11.52
N CYS A 142 11.90 11.14 -10.72
CA CYS A 142 11.14 11.46 -9.51
C CYS A 142 9.71 11.89 -9.86
N THR A 143 9.49 12.60 -10.97
CA THR A 143 8.14 12.96 -11.43
C THR A 143 7.33 11.70 -11.70
N PHE A 144 7.89 10.73 -12.41
CA PHE A 144 7.22 9.46 -12.64
C PHE A 144 6.97 8.66 -11.35
N LEU A 145 7.92 8.65 -10.40
CA LEU A 145 7.73 7.95 -9.13
C LEU A 145 6.68 8.62 -8.23
N GLU A 146 6.49 9.94 -8.34
CA GLU A 146 5.38 10.66 -7.72
C GLU A 146 4.03 10.16 -8.28
N GLU A 147 3.91 9.99 -9.61
CA GLU A 147 2.72 9.44 -10.27
C GLU A 147 2.41 8.00 -9.82
N VAL A 148 3.43 7.16 -9.71
CA VAL A 148 3.33 5.80 -9.17
C VAL A 148 2.84 5.80 -7.73
N ALA A 149 3.41 6.66 -6.87
CA ALA A 149 3.04 6.77 -5.47
C ALA A 149 1.59 7.26 -5.30
N LEU A 150 1.12 8.17 -6.14
CA LEU A 150 -0.29 8.59 -6.16
C LEU A 150 -1.22 7.40 -6.42
N VAL A 151 -0.93 6.57 -7.41
CA VAL A 151 -1.73 5.37 -7.69
C VAL A 151 -1.65 4.34 -6.56
N ALA A 152 -0.47 4.13 -5.98
CA ALA A 152 -0.29 3.22 -4.85
C ALA A 152 -1.01 3.70 -3.58
N MET A 153 -1.18 5.01 -3.40
CA MET A 153 -1.97 5.64 -2.34
C MET A 153 -3.48 5.48 -2.60
N GLU A 154 -3.94 5.72 -3.83
CA GLU A 154 -5.36 5.67 -4.18
C GLU A 154 -5.93 4.25 -4.28
N MET A 155 -5.09 3.25 -4.61
CA MET A 155 -5.53 1.86 -4.67
C MET A 155 -6.20 1.42 -3.35
N PRO A 156 -5.56 1.48 -2.16
CA PRO A 156 -6.20 1.11 -0.90
C PRO A 156 -7.33 2.06 -0.50
N SER A 157 -7.29 3.34 -0.89
CA SER A 157 -8.33 4.34 -0.58
C SER A 157 -9.71 3.92 -1.14
N LYS A 158 -9.72 3.36 -2.36
CA LYS A 158 -10.92 2.84 -3.05
C LYS A 158 -11.64 1.75 -2.26
N TRP A 159 -10.91 0.99 -1.43
CA TRP A 159 -11.43 -0.23 -0.80
C TRP A 159 -11.63 -0.10 0.71
N VAL A 160 -10.84 0.72 1.41
CA VAL A 160 -10.80 0.75 2.87
C VAL A 160 -12.18 1.00 3.51
N PHE A 161 -13.03 1.83 2.89
CA PHE A 161 -14.39 2.06 3.38
C PHE A 161 -15.30 0.84 3.19
N SER A 162 -15.17 0.15 2.06
CA SER A 162 -15.98 -1.02 1.66
C SER A 162 -15.63 -2.30 2.42
N ILE A 163 -14.43 -2.36 3.01
CA ILE A 163 -13.97 -3.47 3.85
C ILE A 163 -14.61 -3.40 5.23
N ASN A 164 -15.18 -4.53 5.66
CA ASN A 164 -15.81 -4.66 6.96
C ASN A 164 -14.85 -4.23 8.09
N GLN A 165 -15.34 -3.43 9.03
CA GLN A 165 -14.57 -2.92 10.16
C GLN A 165 -13.99 -4.02 11.08
N GLU A 166 -14.54 -5.23 11.05
CA GLU A 166 -14.01 -6.37 11.81
C GLU A 166 -12.56 -6.70 11.41
N PHE A 167 -12.13 -6.32 10.20
CA PHE A 167 -10.75 -6.44 9.74
C PHE A 167 -9.89 -5.23 10.15
N LEU A 168 -9.99 -4.79 11.41
CA LEU A 168 -9.37 -3.56 11.93
C LEU A 168 -7.85 -3.47 11.66
N GLU A 169 -7.11 -4.55 11.90
CA GLU A 169 -5.65 -4.59 11.74
C GLU A 169 -5.26 -4.39 10.29
N LEU A 170 -5.99 -5.04 9.38
CA LEU A 170 -5.84 -4.83 7.96
C LEU A 170 -6.15 -3.39 7.58
N LYS A 171 -7.30 -2.83 7.99
CA LYS A 171 -7.66 -1.44 7.67
C LYS A 171 -6.59 -0.47 8.19
N SER A 172 -6.03 -0.74 9.37
CA SER A 172 -4.93 0.03 9.94
C SER A 172 -3.67 -0.05 9.07
N PHE A 173 -3.31 -1.24 8.57
CA PHE A 173 -2.21 -1.41 7.63
C PHE A 173 -2.46 -0.67 6.31
N LEU A 174 -3.66 -0.75 5.73
CA LEU A 174 -3.98 -0.03 4.49
C LEU A 174 -3.88 1.49 4.66
N CYS A 175 -4.30 2.02 5.80
CA CYS A 175 -4.06 3.43 6.14
C CYS A 175 -2.56 3.74 6.29
N ALA A 176 -1.76 2.83 6.88
CA ALA A 176 -0.32 3.01 6.98
C ALA A 176 0.34 3.01 5.58
N GLN A 177 -0.07 2.11 4.68
CA GLN A 177 0.35 2.11 3.29
C GLN A 177 0.03 3.46 2.61
N MET A 178 -1.20 3.96 2.75
CA MET A 178 -1.58 5.28 2.21
C MET A 178 -0.68 6.41 2.73
N ILE A 179 -0.33 6.37 4.02
CA ILE A 179 0.55 7.36 4.64
C ILE A 179 2.01 7.22 4.17
N ASP A 180 2.49 6.00 3.93
CA ASP A 180 3.81 5.76 3.34
C ASP A 180 3.88 6.31 1.91
N GLU A 181 2.87 6.02 1.08
CA GLU A 181 2.80 6.52 -0.30
C GLU A 181 2.63 8.05 -0.35
N ALA A 182 1.87 8.65 0.59
CA ALA A 182 1.80 10.11 0.71
C ALA A 182 3.17 10.76 1.00
N ARG A 183 4.03 10.09 1.79
CA ARG A 183 5.41 10.54 2.00
C ARG A 183 6.25 10.38 0.74
N HIS A 184 6.02 9.33 -0.05
CA HIS A 184 6.73 9.13 -1.31
C HIS A 184 6.37 10.23 -2.30
N VAL A 185 5.08 10.56 -2.45
CA VAL A 185 4.63 11.72 -3.23
C VAL A 185 5.37 12.99 -2.80
N GLU A 186 5.38 13.30 -1.50
CA GLU A 186 6.09 14.47 -0.97
C GLU A 186 7.60 14.42 -1.27
N ALA A 187 8.26 13.28 -1.05
CA ALA A 187 9.70 13.12 -1.18
C ALA A 187 10.17 13.22 -2.64
N TRP A 188 9.49 12.52 -3.55
CA TRP A 188 9.81 12.55 -4.98
C TRP A 188 9.59 13.94 -5.56
N ARG A 189 8.48 14.59 -5.19
CA ARG A 189 8.19 15.96 -5.58
C ARG A 189 9.28 16.92 -5.11
N LYS A 190 9.67 16.83 -3.82
CA LYS A 190 10.76 17.65 -3.27
C LYS A 190 12.07 17.41 -4.01
N ARG A 191 12.42 16.16 -4.30
CA ARG A 191 13.67 15.85 -5.00
C ARG A 191 13.69 16.42 -6.42
N ALA A 192 12.58 16.33 -7.14
CA ALA A 192 12.47 16.92 -8.48
C ALA A 192 12.65 18.45 -8.45
N LEU A 193 12.01 19.13 -7.48
CA LEU A 193 12.04 20.58 -7.36
C LEU A 193 13.36 21.14 -6.82
N THR A 194 14.05 20.43 -5.94
CA THR A 194 15.27 20.94 -5.25
C THR A 194 16.43 21.18 -6.21
N SER A 195 16.47 20.47 -7.35
CA SER A 195 17.50 20.65 -8.38
C SER A 195 17.32 21.91 -9.24
N GLY A 196 16.18 22.61 -9.12
CA GLY A 196 15.81 23.75 -9.96
C GLY A 196 15.29 23.39 -11.37
N HIS A 197 15.32 22.12 -11.78
CA HIS A 197 14.80 21.68 -13.08
C HIS A 197 13.26 21.59 -13.13
N GLY A 198 12.63 21.48 -11.96
CA GLY A 198 11.18 21.37 -11.86
C GLY A 198 10.68 19.94 -12.10
N LEU A 199 9.35 19.79 -12.24
CA LEU A 199 8.75 18.52 -12.61
C LEU A 199 8.98 18.25 -14.10
N GLY A 200 9.15 16.97 -14.42
CA GLY A 200 9.26 16.46 -15.77
C GLY A 200 7.92 16.34 -16.48
N ARG A 201 7.92 15.58 -17.58
CA ARG A 201 6.76 15.29 -18.42
C ARG A 201 6.07 14.00 -17.96
N ALA A 202 4.75 14.02 -17.85
CA ALA A 202 3.94 12.81 -17.67
C ALA A 202 3.87 12.00 -18.97
N SER A 203 3.98 10.67 -18.87
CA SER A 203 3.90 9.79 -20.02
C SER A 203 2.48 9.29 -20.29
N VAL A 204 1.95 9.50 -21.50
CA VAL A 204 0.62 8.96 -21.86
C VAL A 204 0.55 7.44 -21.68
N SER A 205 1.63 6.72 -22.03
CA SER A 205 1.65 5.26 -21.92
C SER A 205 1.69 4.80 -20.47
N ALA A 206 2.50 5.46 -19.64
CA ALA A 206 2.57 5.14 -18.22
C ALA A 206 1.26 5.50 -17.50
N GLU A 207 0.64 6.64 -17.81
CA GLU A 207 -0.64 7.06 -17.22
C GLU A 207 -1.78 6.09 -17.55
N GLN A 208 -1.83 5.55 -18.78
CA GLN A 208 -2.80 4.50 -19.12
C GLN A 208 -2.56 3.20 -18.34
N ALA A 209 -1.29 2.80 -18.19
CA ALA A 209 -0.90 1.63 -17.40
C ALA A 209 -1.25 1.79 -15.91
N LEU A 210 -0.98 2.97 -15.33
CA LEU A 210 -1.31 3.30 -13.95
C LEU A 210 -2.84 3.35 -13.72
N LYS A 211 -3.60 3.91 -14.65
CA LYS A 211 -5.07 3.88 -14.63
C LYS A 211 -5.65 2.47 -14.64
N GLU A 212 -5.05 1.55 -15.40
CA GLU A 212 -5.50 0.16 -15.45
C GLU A 212 -5.41 -0.52 -14.08
N LEU A 213 -4.35 -0.29 -13.32
CA LEU A 213 -4.19 -0.85 -11.98
C LEU A 213 -5.29 -0.38 -11.01
N LEU A 214 -5.73 0.89 -11.10
CA LEU A 214 -6.86 1.40 -10.31
C LEU A 214 -8.22 0.84 -10.75
N SER A 215 -8.28 0.26 -11.96
CA SER A 215 -9.50 -0.27 -12.56
C SER A 215 -9.81 -1.72 -12.15
N ALA A 216 -8.99 -2.33 -11.27
CA ALA A 216 -9.26 -3.66 -10.74
C ALA A 216 -10.69 -3.78 -10.16
N GLU A 217 -11.36 -4.89 -10.46
CA GLU A 217 -12.77 -5.14 -10.15
C GLU A 217 -12.95 -5.73 -8.75
N THR A 218 -11.92 -6.39 -8.24
CA THR A 218 -11.90 -6.98 -6.91
C THR A 218 -10.66 -6.56 -6.11
N TYR A 219 -10.75 -6.62 -4.78
CA TYR A 219 -9.61 -6.31 -3.93
C TYR A 219 -8.41 -7.27 -4.11
N PRO A 220 -8.61 -8.61 -4.23
CA PRO A 220 -7.51 -9.53 -4.57
C PRO A 220 -6.75 -9.13 -5.84
N GLU A 221 -7.45 -8.75 -6.91
CA GLU A 221 -6.84 -8.25 -8.14
C GLU A 221 -6.09 -6.94 -7.91
N ALA A 222 -6.70 -5.98 -7.21
CA ALA A 222 -6.07 -4.69 -6.91
C ALA A 222 -4.76 -4.86 -6.12
N SER A 223 -4.78 -5.73 -5.10
CA SER A 223 -3.59 -6.06 -4.30
C SER A 223 -2.55 -6.83 -5.12
N LEU A 224 -2.96 -7.78 -5.96
CA LEU A 224 -2.05 -8.52 -6.84
C LEU A 224 -1.37 -7.59 -7.86
N GLY A 225 -2.12 -6.70 -8.51
CA GLY A 225 -1.63 -5.75 -9.50
C GLY A 225 -0.71 -4.69 -8.90
N THR A 226 -1.12 -4.06 -7.80
CA THR A 226 -0.38 -2.94 -7.21
C THR A 226 0.73 -3.40 -6.26
N ASN A 227 0.41 -4.26 -5.28
CA ASN A 227 1.36 -4.60 -4.22
C ASN A 227 2.37 -5.66 -4.66
N LEU A 228 1.97 -6.63 -5.50
CA LEU A 228 2.87 -7.71 -5.93
C LEU A 228 3.50 -7.44 -7.29
N LEU A 229 2.71 -7.18 -8.35
CA LEU A 229 3.23 -6.90 -9.69
C LEU A 229 3.98 -5.57 -9.73
N LEU A 230 3.29 -4.42 -9.64
CA LEU A 230 3.94 -3.10 -9.70
C LEU A 230 4.96 -2.92 -8.58
N GLY A 231 4.61 -3.27 -7.34
CA GLY A 231 5.49 -3.19 -6.18
C GLY A 231 6.82 -3.92 -6.36
N SER A 232 6.86 -5.05 -7.08
CA SER A 232 8.13 -5.74 -7.40
C SER A 232 9.08 -4.88 -8.23
N PHE A 233 8.56 -4.18 -9.25
CA PHE A 233 9.35 -3.32 -10.12
C PHE A 233 9.77 -2.03 -9.42
N VAL A 234 8.87 -1.42 -8.63
CA VAL A 234 9.19 -0.23 -7.83
C VAL A 234 10.25 -0.55 -6.79
N LEU A 235 10.15 -1.70 -6.10
CA LEU A 235 11.16 -2.15 -5.14
C LEU A 235 12.53 -2.33 -5.80
N ALA A 236 12.57 -2.89 -7.00
CA ALA A 236 13.79 -2.98 -7.80
C ALA A 236 14.32 -1.60 -8.21
N MET A 237 13.44 -0.66 -8.57
CA MET A 237 13.83 0.69 -8.94
C MET A 237 14.39 1.48 -7.76
N CYS A 238 13.79 1.41 -6.56
CA CYS A 238 14.35 2.05 -5.37
C CYS A 238 15.76 1.54 -5.06
N ARG A 239 16.02 0.22 -5.22
CA ARG A 239 17.40 -0.33 -5.13
C ARG A 239 18.32 0.23 -6.20
N ALA A 240 17.85 0.33 -7.44
CA ALA A 240 18.63 0.88 -8.54
C ALA A 240 19.02 2.34 -8.28
N ILE A 241 18.08 3.17 -7.84
CA ILE A 241 18.33 4.58 -7.48
C ILE A 241 19.32 4.67 -6.33
N ALA A 242 19.15 3.87 -5.27
CA ALA A 242 20.09 3.84 -4.16
C ALA A 242 21.51 3.44 -4.60
N ALA A 243 21.64 2.54 -5.58
CA ALA A 243 22.94 2.14 -6.14
C ALA A 243 23.55 3.24 -7.02
N LEU A 244 22.72 3.92 -7.83
CA LEU A 244 23.14 4.99 -8.74
C LEU A 244 23.34 6.34 -8.05
N ALA A 245 22.85 6.53 -6.83
CA ALA A 245 22.91 7.79 -6.09
C ALA A 245 24.35 8.28 -5.92
N GLU A 246 24.58 9.56 -6.22
CA GLU A 246 25.87 10.24 -5.99
C GLU A 246 25.90 10.97 -4.64
N THR A 247 24.73 11.38 -4.15
CA THR A 247 24.58 12.06 -2.87
C THR A 247 24.06 11.09 -1.81
N ARG A 248 24.34 11.39 -0.54
CA ARG A 248 23.70 10.67 0.58
C ARG A 248 22.20 10.92 0.60
N ALA A 249 21.76 12.11 0.18
CA ALA A 249 20.34 12.48 0.09
C ALA A 249 19.57 11.50 -0.81
N ASP A 250 20.03 11.31 -2.05
CA ASP A 250 19.42 10.38 -3.01
C ASP A 250 19.45 8.94 -2.51
N ARG A 251 20.60 8.52 -1.96
CA ARG A 251 20.78 7.16 -1.46
C ARG A 251 19.85 6.86 -0.28
N LEU A 252 19.76 7.79 0.67
CA LEU A 252 18.92 7.64 1.85
C LEU A 252 17.43 7.69 1.49
N LEU A 253 17.02 8.66 0.65
CA LEU A 253 15.65 8.77 0.18
C LEU A 253 15.19 7.49 -0.51
N ALA A 254 16.00 6.95 -1.43
CA ALA A 254 15.67 5.70 -2.11
C ALA A 254 15.66 4.49 -1.16
N THR A 255 16.52 4.48 -0.14
CA THR A 255 16.54 3.41 0.88
C THR A 255 15.31 3.45 1.79
N LEU A 256 14.86 4.64 2.19
CA LEU A 256 13.66 4.83 2.99
C LEU A 256 12.41 4.45 2.19
N ALA A 257 12.30 4.90 0.93
CA ALA A 257 11.23 4.47 0.05
C ALA A 257 11.23 2.94 -0.18
N MET A 258 12.40 2.34 -0.42
CA MET A 258 12.55 0.89 -0.57
C MET A 258 12.01 0.11 0.63
N GLN A 259 12.26 0.59 1.85
CA GLN A 259 11.77 -0.03 3.08
C GLN A 259 10.23 -0.08 3.11
N ASP A 260 9.59 1.01 2.71
CA ASP A 260 8.13 1.12 2.72
C ASP A 260 7.50 0.28 1.62
N VAL A 261 8.05 0.35 0.39
CA VAL A 261 7.61 -0.51 -0.73
C VAL A 261 7.79 -1.99 -0.39
N ALA A 262 8.86 -2.36 0.31
CA ALA A 262 9.08 -3.73 0.75
C ALA A 262 7.97 -4.23 1.69
N ARG A 263 7.41 -3.37 2.56
CA ARG A 263 6.24 -3.73 3.38
C ARG A 263 4.99 -3.95 2.53
N SER A 264 4.72 -3.06 1.57
CA SER A 264 3.59 -3.23 0.64
C SER A 264 3.71 -4.53 -0.17
N VAL A 265 4.91 -4.85 -0.67
CA VAL A 265 5.19 -6.12 -1.38
C VAL A 265 5.04 -7.32 -0.44
N ALA A 266 5.53 -7.25 0.80
CA ALA A 266 5.39 -8.32 1.78
C ALA A 266 3.92 -8.59 2.14
N TYR A 267 3.10 -7.54 2.21
CA TYR A 267 1.65 -7.68 2.32
C TYR A 267 1.05 -8.33 1.07
N GLY A 268 1.39 -7.88 -0.13
CA GLY A 268 0.88 -8.46 -1.38
C GLY A 268 1.18 -9.96 -1.50
N VAL A 269 2.40 -10.39 -1.17
CA VAL A 269 2.79 -11.81 -1.15
C VAL A 269 2.02 -12.59 -0.08
N GLY A 270 1.96 -12.08 1.15
CA GLY A 270 1.24 -12.74 2.24
C GLY A 270 -0.26 -12.84 1.99
N HIS A 271 -0.86 -11.79 1.44
CA HIS A 271 -2.26 -11.74 1.05
C HIS A 271 -2.58 -12.78 -0.02
N MET A 272 -1.78 -12.87 -1.09
CA MET A 272 -2.01 -13.88 -2.14
C MET A 272 -1.84 -15.30 -1.63
N ARG A 273 -0.88 -15.55 -0.73
CA ARG A 273 -0.74 -16.86 -0.06
C ARG A 273 -1.98 -17.21 0.75
N TYR A 274 -2.46 -16.28 1.58
CA TYR A 274 -3.65 -16.51 2.39
C TYR A 274 -4.89 -16.71 1.50
N HIS A 275 -5.07 -15.85 0.50
CA HIS A 275 -6.19 -15.90 -0.44
C HIS A 275 -6.25 -17.25 -1.16
N LEU A 276 -5.15 -17.69 -1.77
CA LEU A 276 -5.11 -18.91 -2.56
C LEU A 276 -5.11 -20.20 -1.72
N ALA A 277 -4.63 -20.15 -0.48
CA ALA A 277 -4.78 -21.25 0.47
C ALA A 277 -6.24 -21.50 0.84
N HIS A 278 -7.04 -20.43 0.98
CA HIS A 278 -8.46 -20.52 1.37
C HIS A 278 -9.42 -20.54 0.18
N GLN A 279 -8.98 -20.09 -0.99
CA GLN A 279 -9.75 -20.01 -2.22
C GLN A 279 -8.95 -20.55 -3.42
N PRO A 280 -8.52 -21.82 -3.42
CA PRO A 280 -7.67 -22.37 -4.48
C PRO A 280 -8.30 -22.27 -5.88
N GLY A 281 -9.64 -22.31 -5.97
CA GLY A 281 -10.37 -22.13 -7.22
C GLY A 281 -10.23 -20.74 -7.87
N LYS A 282 -9.69 -19.75 -7.15
CA LYS A 282 -9.42 -18.39 -7.67
C LYS A 282 -8.09 -18.27 -8.40
N ALA A 283 -7.21 -19.28 -8.32
CA ALA A 283 -5.90 -19.25 -8.97
C ALA A 283 -5.98 -19.01 -10.48
N VAL A 284 -6.94 -19.65 -11.17
CA VAL A 284 -7.13 -19.49 -12.61
C VAL A 284 -7.51 -18.05 -12.96
N ALA A 285 -8.51 -17.50 -12.27
CA ALA A 285 -8.97 -16.13 -12.50
C ALA A 285 -7.88 -15.08 -12.22
N LEU A 286 -7.12 -15.22 -11.13
CA LEU A 286 -6.01 -14.32 -10.82
C LEU A 286 -4.86 -14.44 -11.83
N ALA A 287 -4.61 -15.63 -12.35
CA ALA A 287 -3.61 -15.81 -13.39
C ALA A 287 -4.06 -15.23 -14.74
N GLU A 288 -5.36 -15.30 -15.07
CA GLU A 288 -5.96 -14.61 -16.23
C GLU A 288 -5.96 -13.08 -16.06
N TYR A 289 -6.17 -12.58 -14.85
CA TYR A 289 -5.96 -11.17 -14.52
C TYR A 289 -4.52 -10.76 -14.83
N LEU A 290 -3.52 -11.50 -14.35
CA LEU A 290 -2.10 -11.20 -14.65
C LEU A 290 -1.78 -11.28 -16.15
N ASP A 291 -2.37 -12.20 -16.90
CA ASP A 291 -2.18 -12.24 -18.36
C ASP A 291 -2.62 -10.96 -19.05
N ARG A 292 -3.69 -10.34 -18.54
CA ARG A 292 -4.21 -9.09 -19.07
C ARG A 292 -3.45 -7.89 -18.54
N THR A 293 -2.97 -7.93 -17.30
CA THR A 293 -2.40 -6.75 -16.61
C THR A 293 -0.89 -6.65 -16.67
N GLU A 294 -0.13 -7.72 -16.92
CA GLU A 294 1.35 -7.63 -16.99
C GLU A 294 1.86 -6.60 -18.02
N HIS A 295 1.12 -6.34 -19.08
CA HIS A 295 1.48 -5.32 -20.09
C HIS A 295 1.60 -3.90 -19.52
N VAL A 296 1.01 -3.59 -18.35
CA VAL A 296 1.19 -2.30 -17.67
C VAL A 296 2.66 -2.03 -17.36
N VAL A 297 3.42 -3.08 -17.03
CA VAL A 297 4.87 -2.98 -16.80
C VAL A 297 5.58 -2.56 -18.07
N LEU A 298 5.16 -3.04 -19.24
CA LEU A 298 5.75 -2.64 -20.52
C LEU A 298 5.37 -1.19 -20.87
N GLY A 299 4.12 -0.79 -20.63
CA GLY A 299 3.68 0.60 -20.83
C GLY A 299 4.47 1.60 -19.98
N ILE A 300 4.83 1.20 -18.76
CA ILE A 300 5.70 1.98 -17.86
C ILE A 300 7.16 1.91 -18.30
N ALA A 301 7.75 0.71 -18.31
CA ALA A 301 9.19 0.52 -18.49
C ALA A 301 9.67 0.86 -19.90
N GLY A 302 8.77 0.84 -20.88
CA GLY A 302 9.03 1.26 -22.26
C GLY A 302 8.78 2.74 -22.54
N SER A 303 8.22 3.50 -21.58
CA SER A 303 7.98 4.93 -21.79
C SER A 303 9.30 5.71 -21.82
N PRO A 304 9.50 6.64 -22.77
CA PRO A 304 10.71 7.46 -22.83
C PRO A 304 10.93 8.27 -21.55
N GLU A 305 9.85 8.79 -20.96
CA GLU A 305 9.86 9.57 -19.73
C GLU A 305 10.35 8.77 -18.49
N PHE A 306 10.42 7.44 -18.58
CA PHE A 306 11.01 6.58 -17.55
C PHE A 306 12.35 5.99 -17.99
N LEU A 307 12.39 5.38 -19.18
CA LEU A 307 13.53 4.59 -19.63
C LEU A 307 14.77 5.43 -19.92
N GLU A 308 14.61 6.59 -20.57
CA GLU A 308 15.74 7.48 -20.88
C GLU A 308 16.39 8.04 -19.60
N PRO A 309 15.64 8.55 -18.60
CA PRO A 309 16.22 8.93 -17.32
C PRO A 309 17.03 7.84 -16.64
N VAL A 310 16.52 6.59 -16.63
CA VAL A 310 17.25 5.46 -16.02
C VAL A 310 18.57 5.20 -16.77
N VAL A 311 18.56 5.25 -18.10
CA VAL A 311 19.76 5.10 -18.92
C VAL A 311 20.76 6.23 -18.65
N ILE A 312 20.30 7.49 -18.60
CA ILE A 312 21.14 8.67 -18.35
C ILE A 312 21.74 8.61 -16.94
N LEU A 313 20.94 8.29 -15.92
CA LEU A 313 21.41 8.16 -14.54
C LEU A 313 22.46 7.04 -14.40
N ALA A 314 22.34 5.97 -15.16
CA ALA A 314 23.35 4.91 -15.15
C ALA A 314 24.59 5.22 -15.99
N ALA A 315 24.44 6.00 -17.06
CA ALA A 315 25.55 6.42 -17.93
C ALA A 315 26.40 7.54 -17.28
N GLY A 316 25.75 8.44 -16.54
CA GLY A 316 26.34 9.65 -15.96
C GLY A 316 26.58 10.77 -16.98
N SER A 317 26.35 10.55 -18.28
CA SER A 317 26.41 11.56 -19.35
C SER A 317 25.58 11.14 -20.56
N VAL A 318 25.44 12.05 -21.54
CA VAL A 318 24.82 11.79 -22.85
C VAL A 318 25.82 11.38 -23.94
N ASP A 319 27.07 11.15 -23.56
CA ASP A 319 28.09 10.69 -24.51
C ASP A 319 27.73 9.29 -25.01
N ARG A 320 27.81 9.10 -26.33
CA ARG A 320 27.40 7.85 -26.99
C ARG A 320 28.04 6.60 -26.37
N ASP A 321 29.32 6.68 -26.01
CA ASP A 321 30.07 5.57 -25.42
C ASP A 321 29.60 5.23 -24.00
N ARG A 322 29.19 6.24 -23.23
CA ARG A 322 28.65 6.10 -21.86
C ARG A 322 27.20 5.61 -21.87
N LEU A 323 26.39 6.09 -22.82
CA LEU A 323 25.00 5.66 -23.00
C LEU A 323 24.89 4.15 -23.22
N ALA A 324 25.84 3.52 -23.93
CA ALA A 324 25.86 2.07 -24.08
C ALA A 324 25.98 1.33 -22.73
N ALA A 325 26.75 1.87 -21.77
CA ALA A 325 26.83 1.31 -20.43
C ALA A 325 25.52 1.52 -19.64
N GLY A 326 24.90 2.69 -19.77
CA GLY A 326 23.59 2.98 -19.19
C GLY A 326 22.48 2.06 -19.72
N SER A 327 22.46 1.80 -21.03
CA SER A 327 21.51 0.85 -21.64
C SER A 327 21.71 -0.58 -21.13
N ARG A 328 22.97 -1.03 -20.96
CA ARG A 328 23.25 -2.34 -20.34
C ARG A 328 22.78 -2.41 -18.89
N PHE A 329 22.90 -1.31 -18.13
CA PHE A 329 22.36 -1.23 -16.77
C PHE A 329 20.83 -1.35 -16.77
N ALA A 330 20.13 -0.56 -17.59
CA ALA A 330 18.67 -0.58 -17.68
C ALA A 330 18.13 -1.97 -18.06
N ARG A 331 18.79 -2.66 -19.02
CA ARG A 331 18.48 -4.05 -19.38
C ARG A 331 18.65 -5.00 -18.22
N ARG A 332 19.79 -4.95 -17.51
CA ARG A 332 20.03 -5.79 -16.33
C ARG A 332 19.01 -5.55 -15.23
N TRP A 333 18.68 -4.29 -14.97
CA TRP A 333 17.65 -3.91 -13.99
C TRP A 333 16.31 -4.54 -14.37
N TYR A 334 15.86 -4.35 -15.61
CA TYR A 334 14.59 -4.86 -16.09
C TYR A 334 14.53 -6.39 -16.00
N THR A 335 15.55 -7.09 -16.52
CA THR A 335 15.64 -8.55 -16.46
C THR A 335 15.61 -9.05 -15.01
N SER A 336 16.36 -8.40 -14.11
CA SER A 336 16.36 -8.79 -12.68
C SER A 336 15.01 -8.54 -12.01
N ALA A 337 14.35 -7.41 -12.32
CA ALA A 337 13.04 -7.08 -11.77
C ALA A 337 11.95 -8.06 -12.23
N VAL A 338 11.98 -8.47 -13.50
CA VAL A 338 11.08 -9.52 -14.04
C VAL A 338 11.30 -10.85 -13.33
N GLU A 339 12.57 -11.25 -13.13
CA GLU A 339 12.90 -12.51 -12.46
C GLU A 339 12.43 -12.53 -11.00
N GLU A 340 12.67 -11.45 -10.24
CA GLU A 340 12.17 -11.35 -8.86
C GLU A 340 10.64 -11.33 -8.79
N TYR A 341 9.97 -10.69 -9.74
CA TYR A 341 8.51 -10.76 -9.86
C TYR A 341 8.04 -12.20 -10.10
N PHE A 342 8.71 -12.95 -11.00
CA PHE A 342 8.38 -14.35 -11.26
C PHE A 342 8.60 -15.23 -10.03
N GLU A 343 9.66 -15.00 -9.26
CA GLU A 343 9.92 -15.68 -8.00
C GLU A 343 8.80 -15.43 -6.98
N ARG A 344 8.39 -14.16 -6.80
CA ARG A 344 7.29 -13.78 -5.89
C ARG A 344 5.96 -14.39 -6.35
N ALA A 345 5.65 -14.33 -7.64
CA ALA A 345 4.42 -14.90 -8.17
C ALA A 345 4.40 -16.44 -8.05
N ALA A 346 5.51 -17.13 -8.31
CA ALA A 346 5.62 -18.57 -8.09
C ALA A 346 5.47 -18.92 -6.60
N ALA A 347 6.05 -18.12 -5.70
CA ALA A 347 5.99 -18.33 -4.25
C ALA A 347 4.58 -18.19 -3.65
N VAL A 348 3.62 -17.65 -4.40
CA VAL A 348 2.19 -17.59 -4.04
C VAL A 348 1.31 -18.54 -4.85
N GLY A 349 1.89 -19.40 -5.70
CA GLY A 349 1.15 -20.36 -6.51
C GLY A 349 0.65 -19.83 -7.86
N LEU A 350 1.22 -18.71 -8.34
CA LEU A 350 0.92 -18.10 -9.64
C LEU A 350 2.18 -18.05 -10.51
N PRO A 351 2.77 -19.17 -10.95
CA PRO A 351 4.00 -19.16 -11.74
C PRO A 351 3.79 -18.42 -13.06
N ARG A 352 4.70 -17.48 -13.37
CA ARG A 352 4.60 -16.60 -14.54
C ARG A 352 5.66 -16.82 -15.61
N ARG A 353 6.77 -17.49 -15.28
CA ARG A 353 7.95 -17.64 -16.16
C ARG A 353 7.62 -18.15 -17.57
N GLU A 354 6.72 -19.12 -17.69
CA GLU A 354 6.33 -19.74 -18.97
C GLU A 354 5.13 -19.05 -19.65
N ARG A 355 4.34 -18.28 -18.88
CA ARG A 355 3.06 -17.71 -19.31
C ARG A 355 3.15 -16.22 -19.63
N SER A 356 4.07 -15.51 -18.98
CA SER A 356 4.22 -14.07 -19.11
C SER A 356 4.71 -13.68 -20.50
N ARG A 357 4.14 -12.59 -21.02
CA ARG A 357 4.53 -11.98 -22.30
C ARG A 357 5.51 -10.82 -22.13
N LEU A 358 6.00 -10.59 -20.92
CA LEU A 358 7.03 -9.59 -20.68
C LEU A 358 8.29 -9.93 -21.48
N PRO A 359 8.91 -8.95 -22.16
CA PRO A 359 10.08 -9.20 -23.00
C PRO A 359 11.25 -9.75 -22.18
N ARG A 360 11.98 -10.70 -22.75
CA ARG A 360 13.27 -11.17 -22.21
C ARG A 360 14.36 -10.41 -22.96
N LEU A 361 15.00 -9.47 -22.29
CA LEU A 361 16.03 -8.63 -22.89
C LEU A 361 17.40 -9.31 -22.76
N ASP A 362 18.14 -9.39 -23.86
CA ASP A 362 19.54 -9.83 -23.86
C ASP A 362 20.39 -8.81 -23.08
N VAL A 363 21.09 -9.31 -22.05
CA VAL A 363 21.87 -8.53 -21.07
C VAL A 363 23.23 -8.10 -21.61
#